data_AF-B1WVF6-F1
#
_entry.id   AF-B1WVF6-F1
#
_cell.length_a   1.000
_cell.length_b   1.000
_cell.length_c   1.000
_cell.angle_alpha   90.00
_cell.angle_beta   90.00
_cell.angle_gamma   90.00
#
_symmetry.space_group_name_H-M   'P 1'
#
loop_
_entity.id
_entity.type
_entity.pdbx_description
1 polymer ?
#
loop_
_entity_poly.entity_id
_entity_poly.type
_entity_poly.pdbx_seq_one_letter_code
_entity_poly.pdbx_strand_id
1 'polypeptide(L)'
;MITLTIHYLFDKANTKLSMFKEEKSLEGDALIKEVCRRIRVARSYWDAHNNRACRREREKALILYNRLTKQEKEKIPQVLRVWLRYRSEKYFGSHRTPPRKTKKKK
;
A
#
# COMPACT_ATOMS: atom_id res chain seq x y z
N MET A 1 3.07 -31.91 11.31
CA MET A 1 3.48 -30.88 10.32
C MET A 1 2.32 -30.29 9.50
N ILE A 2 1.17 -30.96 9.35
CA ILE A 2 0.02 -30.45 8.56
C ILE A 2 -0.79 -29.38 9.34
N THR A 3 -0.92 -29.51 10.65
CA THR A 3 -1.70 -28.60 11.52
C THR A 3 -1.16 -27.17 11.58
N LEU A 4 0.16 -27.00 11.73
CA LEU A 4 0.83 -25.69 11.73
C LEU A 4 0.62 -24.91 10.41
N THR A 5 0.56 -25.62 9.28
CA THR A 5 0.38 -25.00 7.96
C THR A 5 -1.05 -24.47 7.77
N ILE A 6 -2.06 -25.21 8.23
CA ILE A 6 -3.47 -24.80 8.12
C ILE A 6 -3.75 -23.61 9.06
N HIS A 7 -3.25 -23.64 10.30
CA HIS A 7 -3.41 -22.52 11.24
C HIS A 7 -2.76 -21.24 10.69
N TYR A 8 -1.56 -21.34 10.11
CA TYR A 8 -0.88 -20.21 9.50
C TYR A 8 -1.63 -19.64 8.28
N LEU A 9 -2.24 -20.49 7.45
CA LEU A 9 -3.04 -20.03 6.30
C LEU A 9 -4.37 -19.40 6.73
N PHE A 10 -5.04 -19.97 7.74
CA PHE A 10 -6.28 -19.43 8.30
C PHE A 10 -6.04 -18.08 8.98
N ASP A 11 -4.98 -17.97 9.81
CA ASP A 11 -4.58 -16.72 10.45
C ASP A 11 -4.29 -15.63 9.40
N LYS A 12 -3.50 -15.95 8.37
CA LYS A 12 -3.20 -15.01 7.27
C LYS A 12 -4.43 -14.59 6.47
N ALA A 13 -5.41 -15.47 6.28
CA ALA A 13 -6.69 -15.13 5.66
C ALA A 13 -7.51 -14.20 6.56
N ASN A 14 -7.50 -14.43 7.87
CA ASN A 14 -8.20 -13.60 8.85
C ASN A 14 -7.54 -12.22 9.03
N THR A 15 -6.19 -12.13 8.95
CA THR A 15 -5.48 -10.85 8.91
C THR A 15 -5.82 -10.06 7.65
N LYS A 16 -5.94 -10.74 6.51
CA LYS A 16 -6.33 -10.11 5.25
C LYS A 16 -7.79 -9.63 5.29
N LEU A 17 -8.68 -10.40 5.91
CA LEU A 17 -10.09 -10.09 6.07
C LEU A 17 -10.32 -8.91 7.02
N SER A 18 -9.60 -8.86 8.15
CA SER A 18 -9.64 -7.75 9.11
C SER A 18 -9.08 -6.45 8.53
N MET A 19 -7.93 -6.49 7.84
CA MET A 19 -7.42 -5.32 7.12
C MET A 19 -8.42 -4.78 6.10
N PHE A 20 -9.09 -5.65 5.34
CA PHE A 20 -10.11 -5.24 4.37
C PHE A 20 -11.36 -4.63 5.03
N LYS A 21 -11.72 -5.12 6.22
CA LYS A 21 -12.86 -4.61 7.00
C LYS A 21 -12.59 -3.20 7.51
N GLU A 22 -11.38 -2.95 8.03
CA GLU A 22 -10.95 -1.62 8.46
C GLU A 22 -10.86 -0.63 7.30
N GLU A 23 -10.35 -1.05 6.13
CA GLU A 23 -10.35 -0.17 4.96
C GLU A 23 -11.78 0.23 4.57
N LYS A 24 -12.75 -0.67 4.67
CA LYS A 24 -14.16 -0.40 4.32
C LYS A 24 -14.87 0.56 5.28
N SER A 25 -14.48 0.64 6.55
CA SER A 25 -15.15 1.52 7.54
C SER A 25 -14.56 2.92 7.65
N LEU A 26 -13.45 3.20 6.98
CA LEU A 26 -12.82 4.53 7.00
C LEU A 26 -13.50 5.46 6.00
N GLU A 27 -14.08 6.55 6.53
CA GLU A 27 -14.77 7.58 5.75
C GLU A 27 -14.26 8.99 6.12
N GLY A 28 -14.47 9.94 5.21
CA GLY A 28 -14.14 11.36 5.41
C GLY A 28 -12.71 11.62 5.86
N ASP A 29 -12.56 12.40 6.93
CA ASP A 29 -11.24 12.81 7.46
C ASP A 29 -10.39 11.63 7.96
N ALA A 30 -11.01 10.54 8.42
CA ALA A 30 -10.28 9.33 8.82
C ALA A 30 -9.61 8.66 7.61
N LEU A 31 -10.31 8.59 6.48
CA LEU A 31 -9.77 8.08 5.23
C LEU A 31 -8.62 8.95 4.71
N ILE A 32 -8.76 10.27 4.78
CA ILE A 32 -7.68 11.21 4.39
C ILE A 32 -6.43 11.01 5.25
N LYS A 33 -6.60 10.89 6.58
CA LYS A 33 -5.49 10.66 7.51
C LYS A 33 -4.79 9.33 7.22
N GLU A 34 -5.55 8.27 6.96
CA GLU A 34 -4.99 6.96 6.63
C GLU A 34 -4.25 6.98 5.29
N VAL A 35 -4.77 7.64 4.26
CA VAL A 35 -4.07 7.85 2.99
C VAL A 35 -2.74 8.57 3.23
N CYS A 36 -2.75 9.67 3.99
CA CYS A 36 -1.52 10.40 4.31
C CYS A 36 -0.51 9.52 5.05
N ARG A 37 -0.97 8.73 6.03
CA ARG A 37 -0.12 7.79 6.79
C ARG A 37 0.51 6.75 5.87
N ARG A 38 -0.28 6.10 5.01
CA ARG A 38 0.21 5.10 4.04
C ARG A 38 1.23 5.68 3.07
N ILE A 39 1.02 6.90 2.56
CA ILE A 39 2.00 7.56 1.69
C ILE A 39 3.31 7.83 2.45
N ARG A 40 3.25 8.30 3.71
CA ARG A 40 4.46 8.52 4.53
C ARG A 40 5.23 7.22 4.77
N VAL A 41 4.54 6.12 5.07
CA VAL A 41 5.17 4.80 5.23
C VAL A 41 5.78 4.30 3.91
N ALA A 42 5.09 4.49 2.79
CA ALA A 42 5.67 4.16 1.48
C ALA A 42 6.95 4.98 1.21
N ARG A 43 6.94 6.29 1.55
CA ARG A 43 8.12 7.16 1.44
C ARG A 43 9.27 6.70 2.32
N SER A 44 9.03 6.37 3.59
CA SER A 44 10.09 5.90 4.47
C SER A 44 10.73 4.62 3.96
N TYR A 45 9.96 3.71 3.35
CA TYR A 45 10.53 2.52 2.70
C TYR A 45 11.32 2.87 1.44
N TRP A 46 10.94 3.90 0.69
CA TRP A 46 11.75 4.36 -0.41
C TRP A 46 13.07 4.97 0.08
N ASP A 47 13.03 5.85 1.07
CA ASP A 47 14.23 6.47 1.63
C ASP A 47 15.19 5.39 2.18
N ALA A 48 14.64 4.32 2.78
CA ALA A 48 15.38 3.13 3.22
C ALA A 48 15.77 2.15 2.09
N HIS A 49 15.53 2.49 0.82
CA HIS A 49 15.79 1.64 -0.36
C HIS A 49 15.09 0.27 -0.35
N ASN A 50 14.08 0.08 0.52
CA ASN A 50 13.28 -1.14 0.60
C ASN A 50 12.13 -1.10 -0.43
N ASN A 51 12.51 -1.23 -1.70
CA ASN A 51 11.60 -1.09 -2.85
C ASN A 51 10.45 -2.11 -2.87
N ARG A 52 10.64 -3.28 -2.26
CA ARG A 52 9.58 -4.29 -2.17
C ARG A 52 8.47 -3.86 -1.21
N ALA A 53 8.82 -3.35 -0.04
CA ALA A 53 7.86 -2.84 0.93
C ALA A 53 7.20 -1.55 0.41
N CYS A 54 7.98 -0.65 -0.19
CA CYS A 54 7.48 0.57 -0.80
C CYS A 54 6.36 0.30 -1.82
N ARG A 55 6.52 -0.68 -2.72
CA ARG A 55 5.47 -1.04 -3.70
C ARG A 55 4.15 -1.45 -3.03
N ARG A 56 4.22 -2.26 -1.99
CA ARG A 56 3.03 -2.78 -1.29
C ARG A 56 2.26 -1.67 -0.61
N GLU A 57 2.96 -0.79 0.10
CA GLU A 57 2.30 0.33 0.79
C GLU A 57 1.80 1.39 -0.20
N ARG A 58 2.52 1.61 -1.31
CA ARG A 58 2.04 2.44 -2.42
C ARG A 58 0.72 1.91 -3.00
N GLU A 59 0.63 0.61 -3.25
CA GLU A 59 -0.57 -0.02 -3.80
C GLU A 59 -1.78 0.20 -2.87
N LYS A 60 -1.62 -0.04 -1.57
CA LYS A 60 -2.64 0.28 -0.56
C LYS A 60 -3.02 1.76 -0.56
N ALA A 61 -2.01 2.65 -0.61
CA ALA A 61 -2.25 4.08 -0.65
C ALA A 61 -3.06 4.50 -1.89
N LEU A 62 -2.79 3.90 -3.06
CA LEU A 62 -3.55 4.16 -4.29
C LEU A 62 -5.00 3.67 -4.20
N ILE A 63 -5.24 2.49 -3.64
CA ILE A 63 -6.59 1.95 -3.45
C ILE A 63 -7.43 2.92 -2.60
N LEU A 64 -6.87 3.40 -1.47
CA LEU A 64 -7.55 4.35 -0.61
C LEU A 64 -7.67 5.74 -1.26
N TYR A 65 -6.63 6.22 -1.94
CA TYR A 65 -6.64 7.50 -2.64
C TYR A 65 -7.71 7.56 -3.75
N ASN A 66 -7.94 6.45 -4.45
CA ASN A 66 -8.94 6.39 -5.52
C ASN A 66 -10.38 6.47 -5.00
N ARG A 67 -10.62 6.16 -3.73
CA ARG A 67 -11.93 6.31 -3.09
C ARG A 67 -12.25 7.76 -2.71
N LEU A 68 -11.22 8.60 -2.54
CA LEU A 68 -11.42 10.01 -2.17
C LEU A 68 -12.03 10.82 -3.31
N THR A 69 -12.95 11.71 -2.95
CA THR A 69 -13.47 12.77 -3.82
C THR A 69 -12.40 13.80 -4.16
N LYS A 70 -12.68 14.69 -5.13
CA LYS A 70 -11.73 15.74 -5.53
C LYS A 70 -11.43 16.70 -4.36
N GLN A 71 -12.46 17.09 -3.61
CA GLN A 71 -12.36 17.97 -2.44
C GLN A 71 -11.52 17.35 -1.33
N GLU A 72 -11.69 16.06 -1.06
CA GLU A 72 -10.90 15.36 -0.04
C GLU A 72 -9.44 15.20 -0.45
N LYS A 73 -9.17 14.97 -1.75
CA LYS A 73 -7.81 14.93 -2.28
C LYS A 73 -7.10 16.28 -2.08
N GLU A 74 -7.82 17.40 -2.12
CA GLU A 74 -7.26 18.73 -1.88
C GLU A 74 -6.76 18.94 -0.45
N LYS A 75 -7.38 18.27 0.54
CA LYS A 75 -6.91 18.26 1.93
C LYS A 75 -5.58 17.52 2.13
N ILE A 76 -5.17 16.65 1.20
CA ILE A 76 -3.88 15.94 1.28
C ILE A 76 -2.74 16.92 0.96
N PRO A 77 -1.67 16.98 1.78
CA PRO A 77 -0.50 17.81 1.49
C PRO A 77 0.04 17.59 0.08
N GLN A 78 0.27 18.68 -0.67
CA GLN A 78 0.65 18.63 -2.08
C GLN A 78 1.89 17.76 -2.33
N VAL A 79 2.88 17.82 -1.44
CA VAL A 79 4.10 17.00 -1.51
C VAL A 79 3.78 15.51 -1.56
N LEU A 80 2.82 15.03 -0.75
CA LEU A 80 2.42 13.61 -0.72
C LEU A 80 1.65 13.23 -1.99
N ARG A 81 0.81 14.13 -2.50
CA ARG A 81 0.05 13.92 -3.75
C ARG A 81 0.98 13.81 -4.96
N VAL A 82 1.91 14.75 -5.10
CA VAL A 82 2.90 14.77 -6.18
C VAL A 82 3.78 13.53 -6.12
N TRP A 83 4.21 13.17 -4.91
CA TRP A 83 4.98 11.95 -4.71
C TRP A 83 4.22 10.70 -5.16
N LEU A 84 2.96 10.54 -4.71
CA LEU A 84 2.16 9.36 -5.03
C LEU A 84 1.85 9.27 -6.53
N ARG A 85 1.44 10.37 -7.17
CA ARG A 85 1.02 10.34 -8.58
C ARG A 85 2.17 10.32 -9.57
N TYR A 86 3.23 11.06 -9.33
CA TYR A 86 4.31 11.22 -10.31
C TYR A 86 5.53 10.42 -9.93
N ARG A 87 6.07 10.72 -8.74
CA ARG A 87 7.39 10.19 -8.39
C ARG A 87 7.33 8.68 -8.18
N SER A 88 6.33 8.17 -7.47
CA SER A 88 6.16 6.74 -7.25
C SER A 88 5.76 5.99 -8.54
N GLU A 89 5.01 6.61 -9.45
CA GLU A 89 4.68 6.01 -10.75
C GLU A 89 5.92 5.82 -11.63
N LYS A 90 6.82 6.79 -11.67
CA LYS A 90 8.10 6.68 -12.41
C LYS A 90 8.92 5.44 -12.02
N TYR A 91 8.92 5.06 -10.74
CA TYR A 91 9.74 3.94 -10.25
C TYR A 91 8.97 2.61 -10.14
N PHE A 92 7.66 2.66 -9.90
CA PHE A 92 6.85 1.49 -9.55
C PHE A 92 5.64 1.26 -10.48
N GLY A 93 5.49 2.06 -11.53
CA GLY A 93 4.43 1.92 -12.53
C GLY A 93 4.48 0.59 -13.28
N SER A 94 3.35 0.23 -13.89
CA SER A 94 3.19 -1.03 -14.65
C SER A 94 4.13 -1.12 -15.86
N HIS A 95 4.59 0.02 -16.37
CA HIS A 95 5.54 0.13 -17.47
C HIS A 95 6.98 -0.29 -17.08
N ARG A 96 7.26 -0.53 -15.80
CA ARG A 96 8.58 -0.98 -15.34
C ARG A 96 8.62 -2.50 -15.27
N THR A 97 9.67 -3.11 -15.83
CA THR A 97 9.90 -4.55 -15.73
C THR A 97 9.97 -4.95 -14.26
N PRO A 98 9.09 -5.85 -13.78
CA PRO A 98 9.16 -6.33 -12.40
C PRO A 98 10.52 -7.01 -12.18
N PRO A 99 11.13 -6.85 -11.00
CA PRO A 99 12.42 -7.46 -10.70
C PRO A 99 12.31 -8.97 -10.94
N ARG A 100 13.29 -9.52 -11.68
CA ARG A 100 13.37 -10.94 -12.04
C ARG A 100 13.10 -11.77 -10.78
N LYS A 101 12.02 -12.57 -10.80
CA LYS A 101 11.75 -13.52 -9.71
C LYS A 101 12.89 -14.52 -9.69
N THR A 102 13.87 -14.34 -8.81
CA THR A 102 14.84 -15.40 -8.52
C THR A 102 14.04 -16.53 -7.88
N LYS A 103 13.79 -17.60 -8.65
CA LYS A 103 13.27 -18.85 -8.07
C LYS A 103 14.28 -19.25 -6.99
N LYS A 104 13.90 -19.20 -5.71
CA LYS A 104 14.66 -19.87 -4.67
C LYS A 104 14.72 -21.34 -5.08
N LYS A 105 15.93 -21.85 -5.37
CA LYS A 105 16.14 -23.29 -5.50
C LYS A 105 15.71 -23.88 -4.15
N LYS A 106 14.70 -24.75 -4.19
CA LYS A 106 14.32 -25.60 -3.07
C LYS A 106 15.43 -26.62 -2.86
#